data_AF-A0AAD5YR58-F1
#
_entry.id   AF-A0AAD5YR58-F1
#
_cell.length_a   1.000
_cell.length_b   1.000
_cell.length_c   1.000
_cell.angle_alpha   90.00
_cell.angle_beta   90.00
_cell.angle_gamma   90.00
#
_symmetry.space_group_name_H-M   'P 1'
#
loop_
_entity.id
_entity.type
_entity.pdbx_description
1 polymer ?
#
loop_
_entity_poly.entity_id
_entity_poly.type
_entity_poly.pdbx_seq_one_letter_code
_entity_poly.pdbx_strand_id
1 'polypeptide(L)'
;MSTSDTPRQGSVARTKPLLSTPQKRLNHIMSEQKRRNAIRDGYAQLISLLAPDGSAPALAMPTRGRPKGSGSRGKGQTKGKSGVLFRAVEYCRWLEEGRDSLREEVLRLEAAAGIRS
;
A
#
# COMPACT_ATOMS: atom_id res chain seq x y z
N MET A 1 53.69 35.68 -5.66
CA MET A 1 52.43 35.00 -5.27
C MET A 1 51.28 35.84 -5.79
N SER A 2 50.72 35.45 -6.94
CA SER A 2 49.61 36.17 -7.59
C SER A 2 48.35 35.31 -7.44
N THR A 3 47.38 35.80 -6.68
CA THR A 3 46.09 35.15 -6.46
C THR A 3 45.18 35.41 -7.66
N SER A 4 44.89 34.36 -8.44
CA SER A 4 43.88 34.37 -9.49
C SER A 4 42.49 34.36 -8.85
N ASP A 5 41.83 35.52 -8.88
CA ASP A 5 40.42 35.65 -8.52
C ASP A 5 39.56 34.99 -9.60
N THR A 6 38.87 33.91 -9.24
CA THR A 6 38.01 33.14 -10.15
C THR A 6 36.60 33.71 -10.06
N PRO A 7 35.99 34.23 -11.16
CA PRO A 7 34.64 34.75 -11.08
C PRO A 7 33.67 33.59 -10.79
N ARG A 8 33.04 33.67 -9.62
CA ARG A 8 31.99 32.76 -9.15
C ARG A 8 30.81 32.88 -10.12
N GLN A 9 30.72 31.94 -11.05
CA GLN A 9 29.65 31.89 -12.03
C GLN A 9 28.32 31.71 -11.29
N GLY A 10 27.58 32.81 -11.16
CA GLY A 10 26.25 32.82 -10.57
C GLY A 10 25.38 31.83 -11.33
N SER A 11 24.94 30.79 -10.64
CA SER A 11 23.92 29.89 -11.15
C SER A 11 22.67 30.71 -11.41
N VAL A 12 22.45 31.08 -12.67
CA VAL A 12 21.20 31.68 -13.12
C VAL A 12 20.13 30.64 -12.83
N ALA A 13 19.46 30.81 -11.70
CA ALA A 13 18.33 29.99 -11.32
C ALA A 13 17.34 30.09 -12.48
N ARG A 14 17.19 29.00 -13.24
CA ARG A 14 16.20 28.88 -14.31
C ARG A 14 14.83 29.14 -13.67
N THR A 15 14.37 30.38 -13.74
CA THR A 15 13.05 30.79 -13.29
C THR A 15 12.06 30.07 -14.19
N LYS A 16 11.50 28.98 -13.67
CA LYS A 16 10.44 28.25 -14.36
C LYS A 16 9.35 29.28 -14.71
N PRO A 17 8.99 29.45 -15.99
CA PRO A 17 7.99 30.43 -16.37
C PRO A 17 6.69 30.13 -15.62
N LEU A 18 6.06 31.17 -15.06
CA LEU A 18 4.80 31.03 -14.34
C LEU A 18 3.75 30.45 -15.28
N LEU A 19 3.18 29.30 -14.92
CA LEU A 19 2.14 28.63 -15.69
C LEU A 19 0.93 29.55 -15.86
N SER A 20 0.42 29.65 -17.09
CA SER A 20 -0.82 30.38 -17.36
C SER A 20 -2.02 29.75 -16.65
N THR A 21 -3.09 30.52 -16.43
CA THR A 21 -4.30 30.00 -15.77
C THR A 21 -4.89 28.77 -16.49
N PRO A 22 -4.97 28.72 -17.83
CA PRO A 22 -5.37 27.50 -18.56
C PRO A 22 -4.40 26.33 -18.32
N GLN A 23 -3.09 26.58 -18.34
CA GLN A 23 -2.08 25.55 -18.09
C GLN A 23 -2.17 25.00 -16.66
N LYS A 24 -2.39 25.85 -15.65
CA LYS A 24 -2.58 25.44 -14.26
C LYS A 24 -3.79 24.52 -14.10
N ARG A 25 -4.91 24.87 -14.76
CA ARG A 25 -6.13 24.03 -14.75
C ARG A 25 -5.87 22.65 -15.35
N LEU A 26 -5.22 22.59 -16.51
CA LEU A 26 -4.89 21.33 -17.17
C LEU A 26 -3.95 20.47 -16.31
N ASN A 27 -2.88 21.08 -15.78
CA ASN A 27 -1.94 20.39 -14.89
C ASN A 27 -2.64 19.87 -13.64
N HIS A 28 -3.55 20.65 -13.04
CA HIS A 28 -4.33 20.22 -11.89
C HIS A 28 -5.17 18.98 -12.21
N ILE A 29 -5.94 19.00 -13.30
CA ILE A 29 -6.75 17.86 -13.75
C ILE A 29 -5.88 16.62 -13.98
N MET A 30 -4.77 16.77 -14.70
CA MET A 30 -3.86 15.66 -15.01
C MET A 30 -3.21 15.10 -13.74
N SER A 31 -2.75 15.96 -12.82
CA SER A 31 -2.14 15.54 -11.56
C SER A 31 -3.12 14.76 -10.68
N GLU A 32 -4.36 15.21 -10.59
CA GLU A 32 -5.39 14.56 -9.79
C GLU A 32 -5.84 13.25 -10.42
N GLN A 33 -5.95 13.19 -11.76
CA GLN A 33 -6.21 11.94 -12.46
C GLN A 33 -5.10 10.90 -12.22
N LYS A 34 -3.83 11.32 -12.32
CA LYS A 34 -2.68 10.46 -12.01
C LYS A 34 -2.75 9.95 -10.57
N ARG A 35 -3.02 10.83 -9.60
CA ARG A 35 -3.20 10.45 -8.19
C ARG A 35 -4.32 9.43 -8.01
N ARG A 36 -5.47 9.64 -8.64
CA ARG A 36 -6.62 8.71 -8.56
C ARG A 36 -6.33 7.36 -9.17
N ASN A 37 -5.61 7.33 -10.30
CA ASN A 37 -5.20 6.08 -10.93
C ASN A 37 -4.25 5.29 -10.02
N ALA A 38 -3.24 5.93 -9.46
CA ALA A 38 -2.33 5.29 -8.51
C ALA A 38 -3.07 4.69 -7.29
N ILE A 39 -4.06 5.41 -6.75
CA ILE A 39 -4.91 4.89 -5.66
C ILE A 39 -5.70 3.66 -6.13
N ARG A 40 -6.32 3.71 -7.32
CA ARG A 40 -7.09 2.59 -7.86
C ARG A 40 -6.22 1.35 -8.03
N ASP A 41 -5.03 1.52 -8.59
CA ASP A 41 -4.08 0.43 -8.84
C ASP A 41 -3.60 -0.19 -7.52
N GLY A 42 -3.31 0.65 -6.51
CA GLY A 42 -2.97 0.17 -5.16
C GLY A 42 -4.09 -0.64 -4.50
N TYR A 43 -5.35 -0.22 -4.69
CA TYR A 43 -6.50 -1.00 -4.21
C TYR A 43 -6.65 -2.34 -4.93
N ALA A 44 -6.41 -2.39 -6.25
CA ALA A 44 -6.47 -3.64 -7.01
C ALA A 44 -5.42 -4.65 -6.51
N GLN A 45 -4.18 -4.18 -6.29
CA GLN A 45 -3.11 -4.99 -5.71
C GLN A 45 -3.50 -5.50 -4.31
N LEU A 46 -4.02 -4.61 -3.45
CA LEU A 46 -4.42 -5.00 -2.10
C LEU A 46 -5.56 -6.03 -2.12
N ILE A 47 -6.55 -5.89 -2.99
CA ILE A 47 -7.63 -6.87 -3.14
C ILE A 47 -7.07 -8.23 -3.57
N SER A 48 -6.11 -8.24 -4.50
CA SER A 48 -5.45 -9.46 -4.97
C SER A 48 -4.70 -10.18 -3.84
N LEU A 49 -3.95 -9.43 -3.00
CA LEU A 49 -3.24 -10.01 -1.86
C LEU A 49 -4.18 -10.59 -0.79
N LEU A 50 -5.37 -10.00 -0.63
CA LEU A 50 -6.39 -10.43 0.34
C LEU A 50 -7.32 -11.54 -0.19
N ALA A 51 -7.10 -12.03 -1.41
CA ALA A 51 -7.87 -13.11 -2.01
C ALA A 51 -6.98 -13.87 -3.02
N PRO A 52 -5.90 -14.52 -2.56
CA PRO A 52 -5.10 -15.36 -3.44
C PRO A 52 -5.98 -16.53 -3.92
N ASP A 53 -6.09 -16.64 -5.25
CA ASP A 53 -6.65 -17.74 -6.02
C ASP A 53 -8.17 -17.94 -6.03
N GLY A 54 -8.83 -17.17 -6.90
CA GLY A 54 -9.90 -17.66 -7.80
C GLY A 54 -11.22 -18.15 -7.20
N SER A 55 -11.32 -18.32 -5.89
CA SER A 55 -12.50 -18.79 -5.22
C SER A 55 -12.61 -18.12 -3.86
N ALA A 56 -13.77 -17.52 -3.58
CA ALA A 56 -14.22 -17.53 -2.20
C ALA A 56 -14.26 -19.02 -1.79
N PRO A 57 -13.66 -19.38 -0.65
CA PRO A 57 -14.12 -18.88 0.62
C PRO A 57 -13.00 -18.24 1.43
N ALA A 58 -13.40 -17.52 2.48
CA ALA A 58 -12.59 -17.17 3.63
C ALA A 58 -11.13 -17.69 3.59
N LEU A 59 -10.17 -16.78 3.38
CA LEU A 59 -8.93 -16.85 4.17
C LEU A 59 -9.39 -17.25 5.58
N ALA A 60 -8.79 -18.27 6.20
CA ALA A 60 -9.11 -18.71 7.57
C ALA A 60 -8.80 -17.65 8.64
N MET A 61 -8.85 -16.37 8.25
CA MET A 61 -9.09 -15.22 9.08
C MET A 61 -10.24 -15.51 10.04
N PRO A 62 -9.97 -15.52 11.35
CA PRO A 62 -11.01 -15.54 12.36
C PRO A 62 -11.97 -14.38 12.04
N THR A 63 -13.19 -14.69 11.63
CA THR A 63 -14.21 -13.65 11.39
C THR A 63 -14.73 -13.20 12.74
N ARG A 64 -13.88 -12.53 13.54
CA ARG A 64 -14.23 -12.03 14.86
C ARG A 64 -15.10 -10.79 14.69
N GLY A 65 -16.40 -11.03 14.56
CA GLY A 65 -17.41 -9.99 14.70
C GLY A 65 -17.62 -9.13 13.46
N ARG A 66 -17.95 -9.75 12.31
CA ARG A 66 -18.61 -9.03 11.21
C ARG A 66 -19.84 -8.30 11.79
N PRO A 67 -19.92 -6.96 11.75
CA PRO A 67 -21.12 -6.27 12.17
C PRO A 67 -22.29 -6.71 11.29
N LYS A 68 -23.29 -7.38 11.87
CA LYS A 68 -24.56 -7.65 11.20
C LYS A 68 -25.31 -6.31 11.07
N GLY A 69 -25.02 -5.54 10.02
CA GLY A 69 -25.65 -4.22 9.90
C GLY A 69 -25.33 -3.35 8.69
N SER A 70 -24.87 -3.88 7.55
CA SER A 70 -24.82 -3.07 6.32
C SER A 70 -25.27 -3.85 5.08
N GLY A 71 -26.52 -3.59 4.72
CA GLY A 71 -27.18 -3.81 3.43
C GLY A 71 -26.49 -4.72 2.41
N SER A 72 -26.95 -5.98 2.37
CA SER A 72 -26.89 -6.79 1.15
C SER A 72 -27.95 -6.26 0.19
N ARG A 73 -27.56 -5.45 -0.80
CA ARG A 73 -28.21 -5.29 -2.12
C ARG A 73 -27.41 -4.28 -2.95
N GLY A 74 -26.52 -4.80 -3.77
CA GLY A 74 -25.73 -4.02 -4.72
C GLY A 74 -24.89 -4.96 -5.57
N LYS A 75 -25.50 -5.46 -6.64
CA LYS A 75 -24.86 -6.25 -7.70
C LYS A 75 -23.77 -5.38 -8.33
N GLY A 76 -22.55 -5.46 -7.80
CA GLY A 76 -21.41 -4.65 -8.23
C GLY A 76 -20.13 -5.15 -7.58
N GLN A 77 -19.25 -5.70 -8.42
CA GLN A 77 -17.97 -6.35 -8.15
C GLN A 77 -16.91 -5.45 -7.47
N THR A 78 -17.22 -4.81 -6.33
CA THR A 78 -16.19 -4.18 -5.49
C THR A 78 -16.59 -4.28 -4.02
N LYS A 79 -15.91 -5.12 -3.23
CA LYS A 79 -15.92 -4.99 -1.76
C LYS A 79 -15.57 -3.53 -1.44
N GLY A 80 -16.40 -2.83 -0.68
CA GLY A 80 -16.26 -1.37 -0.50
C GLY A 80 -14.85 -0.96 -0.05
N LYS A 81 -14.36 0.21 -0.49
CA LYS A 81 -12.99 0.70 -0.23
C LYS A 81 -12.58 0.63 1.24
N SER A 82 -13.49 0.99 2.16
CA SER A 82 -13.26 0.89 3.60
C SER A 82 -13.14 -0.57 4.07
N GLY A 83 -14.00 -1.45 3.59
CA GLY A 83 -13.97 -2.87 3.92
C GLY A 83 -12.68 -3.57 3.48
N VAL A 84 -12.09 -3.17 2.36
CA VAL A 84 -10.79 -3.69 1.93
C VAL A 84 -9.68 -3.29 2.91
N LEU A 85 -9.65 -2.04 3.36
CA LEU A 85 -8.65 -1.57 4.31
C LEU A 85 -8.78 -2.26 5.68
N PHE A 86 -10.00 -2.44 6.19
CA PHE A 86 -10.21 -3.17 7.44
C PHE A 86 -9.73 -4.62 7.36
N ARG A 87 -10.08 -5.32 6.27
CA ARG A 87 -9.59 -6.69 6.05
C ARG A 87 -8.07 -6.75 5.89
N ALA A 88 -7.43 -5.71 5.35
CA ALA A 88 -5.98 -5.63 5.25
C ALA A 88 -5.32 -5.60 6.62
N VAL A 89 -5.84 -4.77 7.54
CA VAL A 89 -5.33 -4.66 8.91
C VAL A 89 -5.48 -5.99 9.64
N GLU A 90 -6.64 -6.63 9.53
CA GLU A 90 -6.86 -7.95 10.12
C GLU A 90 -5.89 -8.98 9.53
N TYR A 91 -5.69 -8.98 8.21
CA TYR A 91 -4.81 -9.92 7.53
C TYR A 91 -3.35 -9.77 7.96
N CYS A 92 -2.85 -8.54 8.13
CA CYS A 92 -1.51 -8.32 8.68
C CYS A 92 -1.36 -8.95 10.08
N ARG A 93 -2.33 -8.75 10.97
CA ARG A 93 -2.30 -9.32 12.32
C ARG A 93 -2.29 -10.85 12.30
N TRP A 94 -3.15 -11.44 11.48
CA TRP A 94 -3.18 -12.90 11.32
C TRP A 94 -1.86 -13.47 10.78
N LEU A 95 -1.24 -12.79 9.81
CA LEU A 95 0.08 -13.17 9.32
C LEU A 95 1.17 -13.04 10.39
N GLU A 96 1.12 -12.00 11.22
CA GLU A 96 2.07 -11.80 12.33
C GLU A 96 1.92 -12.90 13.38
N GLU A 97 0.70 -13.21 13.79
CA GLU A 97 0.39 -14.31 14.72
C GLU A 97 0.88 -15.66 14.17
N GLY A 98 0.53 -15.98 12.92
CA GLY A 98 0.96 -17.24 12.29
C GLY A 98 2.47 -17.33 12.13
N ARG A 99 3.13 -16.23 11.77
CA ARG A 99 4.59 -16.13 11.68
C ARG A 99 5.25 -16.39 13.04
N ASP A 100 4.72 -15.84 14.12
CA ASP A 100 5.32 -15.99 15.44
C ASP A 100 5.12 -17.41 15.98
N SER A 101 3.92 -18.00 15.80
CA SER A 101 3.69 -19.41 16.13
C SER A 101 4.59 -20.37 15.33
N LEU A 102 4.81 -20.11 14.04
CA LEU A 102 5.72 -20.91 13.23
C LEU A 102 7.17 -20.80 13.72
N ARG A 103 7.60 -19.62 14.19
CA ARG A 103 8.95 -19.46 14.75
C ARG A 103 9.12 -20.21 16.07
N GLU A 104 8.14 -20.16 16.95
CA GLU A 104 8.16 -20.94 18.19
C GLU A 104 8.26 -22.44 17.90
N GLU A 105 7.50 -22.91 16.91
CA GLU A 105 7.54 -24.31 16.49
C GLU A 105 8.90 -24.70 15.89
N VAL A 106 9.49 -23.84 15.05
CA VAL A 106 10.85 -24.04 14.54
C VAL A 106 11.86 -24.13 15.68
N LEU A 107 11.83 -23.20 16.63
CA LEU A 107 12.73 -23.20 17.78
C LEU A 107 12.60 -24.49 18.61
N ARG A 108 11.36 -24.95 18.84
CA ARG A 108 11.08 -26.20 19.55
C ARG A 108 11.68 -27.40 18.81
N LEU A 109 11.53 -27.46 17.50
CA LEU A 109 12.04 -28.55 16.66
C LEU A 109 13.56 -28.53 16.56
N GLU A 110 14.16 -27.36 16.40
CA GLU A 110 15.62 -27.18 16.38
C GLU A 110 16.24 -27.62 17.71
N ALA A 111 15.64 -27.22 18.84
CA ALA A 111 16.07 -27.66 20.17
C ALA A 111 15.96 -29.19 20.33
N ALA A 112 14.85 -29.79 19.88
CA ALA A 112 14.66 -31.24 19.94
C ALA A 112 15.64 -32.01 19.03
N ALA A 113 16.05 -31.42 17.91
CA ALA A 113 17.03 -31.96 16.99
C ALA A 113 18.49 -31.69 17.40
N GLY A 114 18.72 -30.93 18.48
CA GLY A 114 20.05 -30.50 18.91
C GLY A 114 20.72 -29.51 17.95
N ILE A 115 19.95 -28.88 17.07
CA ILE A 115 20.41 -27.86 16.13
C ILE A 115 20.33 -26.51 16.85
N ARG A 116 21.47 -25.81 16.96
CA ARG A 116 21.50 -24.44 17.48
C ARG A 116 21.50 -23.46 16.31
N SER A 117 20.41 -22.71 16.17
CA SER A 117 20.30 -21.55 15.27
C SER A 117 20.75 -20.26 15.97
#